data_AF-A0A9J6DHN4-F1
#
_entry.id   AF-A0A9J6DHN4-F1
#
_cell.length_a   1.000
_cell.length_b   1.000
_cell.length_c   1.000
_cell.angle_alpha   90.00
_cell.angle_beta   90.00
_cell.angle_gamma   90.00
#
_symmetry.space_group_name_H-M   'P 1'
#
loop_
_entity.id
_entity.type
_entity.pdbx_description
1 polymer ?
#
loop_
_entity_poly.entity_id
_entity_poly.type
_entity_poly.pdbx_seq_one_letter_code
_entity_poly.pdbx_strand_id
1 'polypeptide(L)'
;MIGRAGRPQFDDQGVAVVLVHDLKKKFYNKFLYEPFPVESRYYGLEKVEPKLMSSFLSNLVSKSVRTLQDSYCLEVDSDERTLISTAVGKIASFYYLSHETMRLLYDQLSVDASIEKILYLLTQVKEYSELPVRHNEDLING
;
A
#
# COMPACT_ATOMS: atom_id res chain seq x y z
N MET A 1 -18.85 1.12 -13.08
CA MET A 1 -19.30 1.39 -14.46
C MET A 1 -20.26 0.31 -14.98
N ILE A 2 -19.99 -1.00 -14.80
CA ILE A 2 -20.93 -2.07 -15.20
C ILE A 2 -22.24 -2.05 -14.41
N GLY A 3 -22.18 -1.79 -13.09
CA GLY A 3 -23.39 -1.73 -12.24
C GLY A 3 -24.36 -0.57 -12.53
N ARG A 4 -24.09 0.26 -13.55
CA ARG A 4 -25.00 1.28 -14.07
C ARG A 4 -25.69 0.86 -15.38
N ALA A 5 -25.43 -0.35 -15.87
CA ALA A 5 -26.05 -0.86 -17.08
C ALA A 5 -27.48 -1.33 -16.77
N GLY A 6 -28.47 -0.62 -17.33
CA GLY A 6 -29.90 -0.85 -17.10
C GLY A 6 -30.46 0.01 -15.98
N ARG A 7 -31.71 0.46 -16.14
CA ARG A 7 -32.44 1.25 -15.15
C ARG A 7 -33.37 0.32 -14.36
N PRO A 8 -33.18 0.20 -13.03
CA PRO A 8 -34.10 -0.56 -12.20
C PRO A 8 -35.53 -0.03 -12.40
N GLN A 9 -36.50 -0.93 -12.62
CA GLN A 9 -37.94 -0.68 -12.87
C GLN A 9 -38.34 -0.30 -14.31
N PHE A 10 -37.42 -0.04 -15.23
CA PHE A 10 -37.76 0.36 -16.61
C PHE A 10 -37.26 -0.60 -17.67
N ASP A 11 -36.08 -1.18 -17.47
CA ASP A 11 -35.44 -2.03 -18.46
C ASP A 11 -35.43 -3.48 -17.96
N ASP A 12 -35.87 -4.43 -18.80
CA ASP A 12 -35.86 -5.87 -18.49
C ASP A 12 -34.45 -6.48 -18.54
N GLN A 13 -33.51 -5.81 -19.21
CA GLN A 13 -32.11 -6.24 -19.35
C GLN A 13 -31.16 -5.03 -19.39
N GLY A 14 -29.96 -5.21 -18.84
CA GLY A 14 -28.85 -4.26 -18.95
C GLY A 14 -27.66 -4.90 -19.65
N VAL A 15 -27.13 -4.25 -20.69
CA VAL A 15 -25.95 -4.73 -21.43
C VAL A 15 -24.77 -3.81 -21.14
N ALA A 16 -23.63 -4.39 -20.76
CA ALA A 16 -22.36 -3.68 -20.63
C ALA A 16 -21.33 -4.30 -21.57
N VAL A 17 -20.62 -3.46 -22.33
CA VAL A 17 -19.54 -3.90 -23.23
C VAL A 17 -18.21 -3.44 -22.64
N VAL A 18 -17.29 -4.38 -22.42
CA VAL A 18 -15.94 -4.10 -21.92
C VAL A 18 -14.95 -4.25 -23.06
N LEU A 19 -14.39 -3.13 -23.53
CA LEU A 19 -13.35 -3.11 -24.55
C LEU A 19 -11.98 -3.29 -23.89
N VAL A 20 -11.23 -4.31 -24.33
CA VAL A 20 -9.91 -4.65 -23.77
C VAL A 20 -8.95 -5.06 -24.89
N HIS A 21 -7.65 -4.96 -24.63
CA HIS A 21 -6.63 -5.50 -25.51
C HIS A 21 -6.76 -7.04 -25.61
N ASP A 22 -6.55 -7.61 -26.79
CA ASP A 22 -6.78 -9.04 -27.06
C ASP A 22 -6.04 -9.97 -26.09
N LEU A 23 -4.80 -9.63 -25.74
CA LEU A 23 -4.00 -10.38 -24.75
C LEU A 23 -4.67 -10.49 -23.37
N LYS A 24 -5.51 -9.52 -22.99
CA LYS A 24 -6.21 -9.48 -21.70
C LYS A 24 -7.63 -10.05 -21.78
N LYS A 25 -8.14 -10.37 -22.97
CA LYS A 25 -9.51 -10.88 -23.16
C LYS A 25 -9.79 -12.12 -22.31
N LYS A 26 -8.87 -13.10 -22.31
CA LYS A 26 -9.00 -14.33 -21.50
C LYS A 26 -9.02 -14.04 -20.00
N PHE A 27 -8.17 -13.11 -19.55
CA PHE A 27 -8.12 -12.71 -18.15
C PHE A 27 -9.44 -12.08 -17.68
N TYR A 28 -9.96 -11.09 -18.41
CA TYR A 28 -11.21 -10.42 -18.02
C TYR A 28 -12.42 -11.33 -18.15
N ASN A 29 -12.46 -12.23 -19.14
CA ASN A 29 -13.50 -13.23 -19.25
C ASN A 29 -13.51 -14.14 -18.01
N LYS A 30 -12.34 -14.64 -17.59
CA LYS A 30 -12.20 -15.43 -16.37
C LYS A 30 -12.59 -14.63 -15.12
N PHE A 31 -12.08 -13.40 -14.98
CA PHE A 31 -12.35 -12.50 -13.85
C PHE A 31 -13.85 -12.24 -13.64
N LEU A 32 -14.63 -12.08 -14.71
CA LEU A 32 -16.04 -11.69 -14.64
C LEU A 32 -16.98 -12.86 -14.34
N TYR A 33 -16.63 -14.08 -14.77
CA TYR A 33 -17.54 -15.23 -14.71
C TYR A 33 -17.08 -16.33 -13.74
N GLU A 34 -15.81 -16.34 -13.34
CA GLU A 34 -15.28 -17.31 -12.39
C GLU A 34 -14.90 -16.62 -11.08
N PRO A 35 -15.33 -17.15 -9.92
CA PRO A 35 -14.84 -16.65 -8.65
C PRO A 35 -13.34 -16.88 -8.56
N PHE A 36 -12.61 -15.88 -8.08
CA PHE A 36 -11.20 -16.08 -7.72
C PHE A 36 -11.11 -17.19 -6.68
N PRO A 37 -10.22 -18.18 -6.87
CA PRO A 37 -9.88 -19.06 -5.76
C PRO A 37 -9.35 -18.18 -4.63
N VAL A 38 -9.84 -18.37 -3.40
CA VAL A 38 -9.35 -17.63 -2.23
C VAL A 38 -7.92 -18.10 -1.97
N GLU A 39 -6.96 -17.45 -2.64
CA GLU A 39 -5.62 -17.98 -2.81
C GLU A 39 -4.68 -17.52 -1.69
N SER A 40 -4.38 -18.44 -0.77
CA SER A 40 -3.18 -18.37 0.08
C SER A 40 -1.89 -18.33 -0.76
N ARG A 41 -1.96 -18.73 -2.04
CA ARG A 41 -0.89 -18.60 -3.05
C ARG A 41 -0.54 -17.16 -3.40
N TYR A 42 -1.42 -16.20 -3.12
CA TYR A 42 -1.14 -14.77 -3.33
C TYR A 42 0.06 -14.29 -2.47
N TYR A 43 0.30 -14.95 -1.33
CA TYR A 43 1.46 -14.71 -0.48
C TYR A 43 2.70 -15.56 -0.84
N GLY A 44 2.68 -16.24 -2.00
CA GLY A 44 3.78 -17.11 -2.44
C GLY A 44 3.87 -18.46 -1.73
N LEU A 45 2.81 -18.87 -1.02
CA LEU A 45 2.79 -20.17 -0.33
C LEU A 45 2.36 -21.28 -1.32
N GLU A 46 3.28 -22.20 -1.61
CA GLU A 46 3.01 -23.34 -2.52
C GLU A 46 1.95 -24.30 -1.98
N LYS A 47 1.82 -24.41 -0.65
CA LYS A 47 0.88 -25.30 0.06
C LYS A 47 0.34 -24.65 1.33
N VAL A 48 -0.92 -24.93 1.65
CA VAL A 48 -1.63 -24.45 2.85
C VAL A 48 -1.49 -25.48 3.97
N GLU A 49 -0.28 -25.61 4.51
CA GLU A 49 -0.03 -26.45 5.69
C GLU A 49 0.05 -25.56 6.94
N PRO A 50 -0.54 -25.97 8.09
CA PRO A 50 -0.53 -25.14 9.32
C PRO A 50 0.87 -24.70 9.75
N LYS A 51 1.88 -25.57 9.56
CA LYS A 51 3.28 -25.27 9.87
C LYS A 51 3.86 -24.19 8.97
N LEU A 52 3.60 -24.26 7.66
CA LEU A 52 4.06 -23.27 6.69
C LEU A 52 3.39 -21.91 6.93
N MET A 53 2.10 -21.92 7.26
CA MET A 53 1.37 -20.69 7.62
C MET A 53 1.95 -20.02 8.87
N SER A 54 2.19 -20.79 9.94
CA SER A 54 2.77 -20.26 11.17
C SER A 54 4.17 -19.67 10.94
N SER A 55 5.01 -20.37 10.17
CA SER A 55 6.34 -19.85 9.80
C SER A 55 6.26 -18.58 8.94
N PHE A 56 5.37 -18.55 7.96
CA PHE A 56 5.17 -17.38 7.11
C PHE A 56 4.71 -16.16 7.91
N LEU A 57 3.69 -16.32 8.76
CA LEU A 57 3.19 -15.23 9.61
C LEU A 57 4.26 -14.75 10.58
N SER A 58 5.03 -15.66 11.17
CA SER A 58 6.13 -15.30 12.06
C SER A 58 7.17 -14.47 11.32
N ASN A 59 7.57 -14.90 10.12
CA ASN A 59 8.52 -14.15 9.29
C ASN A 59 7.98 -12.78 8.88
N LEU A 60 6.69 -12.69 8.53
CA LEU A 60 6.03 -11.44 8.16
C LEU A 60 6.02 -10.45 9.34
N VAL A 61 5.64 -10.92 10.54
CA VAL A 61 5.65 -10.10 11.76
C VAL A 61 7.07 -9.66 12.08
N SER A 62 8.04 -10.57 12.10
CA SER A 62 9.46 -10.23 12.37
C SER A 62 10.00 -9.22 11.36
N LYS A 63 9.68 -9.36 10.06
CA LYS A 63 10.08 -8.40 9.03
C LYS A 63 9.42 -7.03 9.24
N SER A 64 8.14 -7.01 9.59
CA SER A 64 7.39 -5.77 9.83
C SER A 64 7.93 -5.02 11.04
N VAL A 65 8.20 -5.72 12.15
CA VAL A 65 8.82 -5.16 13.36
C VAL A 65 10.18 -4.54 13.02
N ARG A 66 11.05 -5.26 12.31
CA ARG A 66 12.36 -4.73 11.88
C ARG A 66 12.22 -3.48 11.01
N THR A 67 11.28 -3.49 10.06
CA THR A 67 11.03 -2.33 9.18
C THR A 67 10.56 -1.10 9.96
N LEU A 68 9.74 -1.29 11.00
CA LEU A 68 9.29 -0.22 11.88
C LEU A 68 10.41 0.29 12.81
N GLN A 69 11.29 -0.60 13.29
CA GLN A 69 12.49 -0.21 14.04
C GLN A 69 13.45 0.61 13.17
N ASP A 70 13.70 0.18 11.93
CA ASP A 70 14.52 0.91 10.94
C ASP A 70 13.94 2.28 10.57
N SER A 71 12.65 2.49 10.84
CA SER A 71 11.94 3.75 10.63
C SER A 71 11.80 4.57 11.92
N TYR A 72 12.46 4.15 13.00
CA TYR A 72 12.43 4.78 14.32
C TYR A 72 11.03 4.84 14.98
N CYS A 73 10.06 4.06 14.49
CA CYS A 73 8.66 4.09 14.97
C CYS A 73 8.41 3.17 16.18
N LEU A 74 9.31 2.22 16.42
CA LEU A 74 9.15 1.17 17.40
C LEU A 74 10.50 0.78 17.99
N GLU A 75 10.51 0.44 19.27
CA GLU A 75 11.62 -0.16 19.99
C GLU A 75 11.19 -1.52 20.54
N VAL A 76 12.14 -2.44 20.64
CA VAL A 76 11.94 -3.77 21.24
C VAL A 76 12.69 -3.77 22.56
N ASP A 77 11.98 -4.13 23.64
CA ASP A 77 12.57 -4.20 24.98
C ASP A 77 13.60 -5.34 25.07
N SER A 78 14.38 -5.32 26.14
CA SER A 78 15.41 -6.30 26.50
C SER A 78 14.94 -7.76 26.53
N ASP A 79 13.64 -8.01 26.68
CA ASP A 79 13.04 -9.34 26.64
C ASP A 79 12.78 -9.89 25.23
N GLU A 80 13.06 -9.08 24.19
CA GLU A 80 12.78 -9.34 22.77
C GLU A 80 11.30 -9.65 22.43
N ARG A 81 10.39 -9.36 23.36
CA ARG A 81 8.96 -9.72 23.25
C ARG A 81 8.06 -8.52 23.41
N THR A 82 8.49 -7.52 24.17
CA THR A 82 7.72 -6.32 24.41
C THR A 82 8.04 -5.27 23.35
N LEU A 83 7.01 -4.81 22.64
CA LEU A 83 7.12 -3.77 21.61
C LEU A 83 6.67 -2.43 22.21
N ILE A 84 7.51 -1.40 22.08
CA ILE A 84 7.25 -0.07 22.63
C ILE A 84 7.20 0.92 21.48
N SER A 85 6.11 1.68 21.36
CA SER A 85 6.01 2.73 20.35
C SER A 85 6.77 3.99 20.78
N THR A 86 7.63 4.49 19.89
CA THR A 86 8.40 5.72 20.10
C THR A 86 7.51 6.96 19.91
N ALA A 87 8.03 8.16 20.18
CA ALA A 87 7.33 9.41 19.87
C ALA A 87 7.04 9.53 18.36
N VAL A 88 7.99 9.14 17.51
CA VAL A 88 7.86 9.14 16.05
C VAL A 88 6.73 8.20 15.61
N GLY A 89 6.67 6.98 16.17
CA GLY A 89 5.60 6.02 15.87
C GLY A 89 4.22 6.49 16.33
N LYS A 90 4.15 7.18 17.48
CA LYS A 90 2.90 7.78 17.96
C LYS A 90 2.42 8.92 17.04
N ILE A 91 3.33 9.77 16.57
CA ILE A 91 3.01 10.82 15.59
C ILE A 91 2.51 10.18 14.30
N ALA A 92 3.20 9.17 13.78
CA ALA A 92 2.81 8.44 12.57
C ALA A 92 1.36 7.92 12.67
N SER A 93 1.08 7.21 13.77
CA SER A 93 -0.24 6.62 14.03
C SER A 93 -1.33 7.68 14.20
N PHE A 94 -1.05 8.74 14.95
CA PHE A 94 -2.03 9.80 15.22
C PHE A 94 -2.43 10.56 13.97
N TYR A 95 -1.48 10.83 13.06
CA TYR A 95 -1.70 11.61 11.84
C TYR A 95 -1.87 10.77 10.57
N TYR A 96 -1.95 9.43 10.69
CA TYR A 96 -2.04 8.52 9.54
C TYR A 96 -0.90 8.68 8.53
N LEU A 97 0.32 8.90 9.02
CA LEU A 97 1.51 9.02 8.18
C LEU A 97 2.20 7.67 8.00
N SER A 98 2.77 7.47 6.82
CA SER A 98 3.60 6.31 6.52
C SER A 98 4.87 6.29 7.38
N HIS A 99 5.30 5.10 7.82
CA HIS A 99 6.58 4.95 8.50
C HIS A 99 7.77 5.36 7.60
N GLU A 100 7.63 5.22 6.27
CA GLU A 100 8.64 5.66 5.30
C GLU A 100 8.77 7.20 5.31
N THR A 101 7.65 7.91 5.43
CA THR A 101 7.63 9.38 5.58
C THR A 101 8.29 9.81 6.87
N MET A 102 7.96 9.15 7.98
CA MET A 102 8.58 9.45 9.27
C MET A 102 10.09 9.22 9.25
N ARG A 103 10.55 8.13 8.62
CA ARG A 103 11.98 7.85 8.44
C ARG A 103 12.67 8.95 7.64
N LEU A 104 12.10 9.32 6.49
CA LEU A 104 12.64 10.40 5.64
C LEU A 104 12.81 11.71 6.42
N LEU A 105 11.77 12.11 7.15
CA LEU A 105 11.78 13.34 7.94
C LEU A 105 12.77 13.26 9.09
N TYR A 106 12.84 12.12 9.78
CA TYR A 106 13.77 11.91 10.89
C TYR A 106 15.24 11.99 10.43
N ASP A 107 15.55 11.42 9.25
CA ASP A 107 16.91 11.38 8.72
C ASP A 107 17.37 12.72 8.12
N GLN A 108 16.47 13.51 7.52
CA GLN A 108 16.85 14.69 6.73
C GLN A 108 16.51 16.04 7.38
N LEU A 109 15.55 16.09 8.31
CA LEU A 109 15.15 17.32 8.97
C LEU A 109 16.18 17.71 10.03
N SER A 110 16.61 18.97 10.01
CA SER A 110 17.52 19.54 11.01
C SER A 110 16.85 20.72 11.70
N VAL A 111 17.30 21.04 12.92
CA VAL A 111 16.70 22.12 13.75
C VAL A 111 16.85 23.50 13.09
N ASP A 112 17.86 23.66 12.25
CA ASP A 112 18.22 24.86 11.49
C ASP A 112 17.75 24.80 10.01
N ALA A 113 16.91 23.83 9.65
CA ALA A 113 16.43 23.70 8.28
C ALA A 113 15.68 24.95 7.80
N SER A 114 16.05 25.45 6.62
CA SER A 114 15.33 26.55 5.97
C SER A 114 13.92 26.12 5.57
N ILE A 115 13.01 27.10 5.43
CA ILE A 115 11.65 26.85 4.93
C ILE A 115 11.69 26.17 3.55
N GLU A 116 12.62 26.55 2.67
CA GLU A 116 12.81 25.93 1.37
C GLU A 116 13.16 24.44 1.49
N LYS A 117 14.07 24.07 2.42
CA LYS A 117 14.41 22.67 2.69
C LYS A 117 13.21 21.90 3.24
N ILE A 118 12.45 22.49 4.17
CA ILE A 118 11.26 21.84 4.75
C ILE A 118 10.20 21.61 3.67
N LEU A 119 9.90 22.61 2.85
CA LEU A 119 8.95 22.48 1.74
C LEU A 119 9.40 21.42 0.75
N TYR A 120 10.70 21.40 0.40
CA TYR A 120 11.26 20.36 -0.45
C TYR A 120 11.04 18.97 0.15
N LEU A 121 11.37 18.74 1.43
CA LEU A 121 11.16 17.45 2.09
C LEU A 121 9.69 17.04 2.11
N LEU A 122 8.77 17.98 2.33
CA LEU A 122 7.33 17.71 2.29
C LEU A 122 6.86 17.22 0.91
N THR A 123 7.50 17.63 -0.19
CA THR A 123 7.18 17.09 -1.53
C THR A 123 7.67 15.66 -1.75
N GLN A 124 8.63 15.18 -0.95
CA GLN A 124 9.28 13.87 -1.12
C GLN A 124 8.63 12.77 -0.26
N VAL A 125 7.60 13.08 0.52
CA VAL A 125 6.96 12.13 1.43
C VAL A 125 6.20 11.03 0.68
N LYS A 126 6.05 9.88 1.33
CA LYS A 126 5.48 8.68 0.71
C LYS A 126 4.02 8.86 0.30
N GLU A 127 3.26 9.70 1.00
CA GLU A 127 1.85 9.96 0.75
C GLU A 127 1.59 10.48 -0.68
N TYR A 128 2.59 11.11 -1.30
CA TYR A 128 2.49 11.62 -2.66
C TYR A 128 2.96 10.63 -3.74
N SER A 129 3.46 9.46 -3.35
CA SER A 129 3.89 8.43 -4.31
C SER A 129 2.75 7.83 -5.15
N GLU A 130 1.51 7.95 -4.67
CA GLU A 130 0.33 7.47 -5.39
C GLU A 130 -0.20 8.50 -6.40
N LEU A 131 0.31 9.73 -6.40
CA LEU A 131 -0.11 10.75 -7.35
C LEU A 131 0.44 10.40 -8.75
N PRO A 132 -0.42 10.02 -9.71
CA PRO A 132 0.04 9.62 -11.01
C PRO A 132 0.45 10.86 -11.81
N VAL A 133 1.61 10.78 -12.46
CA VAL A 133 1.97 11.74 -13.51
C VAL A 133 1.13 11.41 -14.75
N ARG A 134 0.29 12.35 -15.18
CA ARG A 134 -0.53 12.18 -16.38
C ARG A 134 0.29 12.48 -17.62
N HIS A 135 -0.21 12.00 -18.76
CA HIS A 135 0.42 12.26 -20.05
C HIS A 135 0.58 13.78 -20.26
N ASN A 136 1.79 14.19 -20.68
CA ASN A 136 2.20 15.57 -20.91
C ASN A 136 2.34 16.47 -19.67
N GLU A 137 2.16 15.96 -18.45
CA GLU A 137 2.47 16.75 -17.24
C GLU A 137 3.97 17.07 -17.14
N ASP A 138 4.84 16.20 -17.65
CA ASP A 138 6.30 16.43 -17.71
C ASP A 138 6.69 17.65 -18.58
N LEU A 139 5.90 17.97 -19.60
CA LEU A 139 6.16 19.10 -20.50
C LEU A 139 5.69 20.44 -19.91
N ILE A 140 4.76 20.38 -18.96
CA ILE A 140 4.13 21.56 -18.35
C ILE A 140 4.82 21.92 -17.03
N ASN A 141 5.24 20.89 -16.28
CA ASN A 141 5.83 21.03 -14.96
C ASN A 141 7.37 21.00 -14.96
N GLY A 142 7.99 20.76 -16.13
CA GLY A 142 9.43 20.67 -16.33
C GLY A 142 10.13 22.00 -16.56
#